data_AF-A0A7S0Z8F0-F1
#
_entry.id   AF-A0A7S0Z8F0-F1
#
_cell.length_a   1.000
_cell.length_b   1.000
_cell.length_c   1.000
_cell.angle_alpha   90.00
_cell.angle_beta   90.00
_cell.angle_gamma   90.00
#
_symmetry.space_group_name_H-M   'P 1'
#
loop_
_entity.id
_entity.type
_entity.pdbx_description
1 polymer ?
#
loop_
_entity_poly.entity_id
_entity_poly.type
_entity_poly.pdbx_seq_one_letter_code
_entity_poly.pdbx_strand_id
1 'polypeptide(L)'
;QGKTTMVKIITGALEPTRGLVTRDRGARVCLVNQHHAEQLSYDKTPLAFMLDSFPGDGSYQHEQELRGHLSQCGVVTELQNVPALALSGGQKSRVAMAAVSYQKPHLIILDEPTNNLDLESCEALADAIENFQGGVVLVSHDQYFVERVAREVLVIESGEVKRLESFT
;
A
#
# COMPACT_ATOMS: atom_id res chain seq x y z
N GLN A 1 17.75 12.45 0.05
CA GLN A 1 18.24 11.69 -1.11
C GLN A 1 18.72 10.32 -0.61
N GLY A 2 18.33 9.21 -1.23
CA GLY A 2 18.72 7.85 -0.79
C GLY A 2 17.59 6.91 -0.35
N LYS A 3 16.35 7.41 -0.16
CA LYS A 3 15.18 6.60 0.24
C LYS A 3 14.87 5.50 -0.79
N THR A 4 14.77 5.87 -2.06
CA THR A 4 14.56 4.91 -3.16
C THR A 4 15.69 3.89 -3.28
N THR A 5 16.95 4.30 -3.04
CA THR A 5 18.09 3.36 -3.02
C THR A 5 17.93 2.35 -1.89
N MET A 6 17.53 2.80 -0.71
CA MET A 6 17.25 1.92 0.43
C MET A 6 16.11 0.94 0.12
N VAL A 7 15.03 1.40 -0.51
CA VAL A 7 13.94 0.52 -0.97
C VAL A 7 14.45 -0.53 -1.94
N LYS A 8 15.25 -0.16 -2.95
CA LYS A 8 15.85 -1.13 -3.90
C LYS A 8 16.75 -2.14 -3.20
N ILE A 9 17.50 -1.71 -2.19
CA ILE A 9 18.30 -2.62 -1.37
C ILE A 9 17.39 -3.51 -0.53
N ILE A 10 16.31 -3.03 0.07
CA ILE A 10 15.37 -3.85 0.86
C ILE A 10 14.66 -4.87 -0.03
N THR A 11 14.27 -4.52 -1.25
CA THR A 11 13.58 -5.43 -2.18
C THR A 11 14.52 -6.38 -2.92
N GLY A 12 15.83 -6.13 -2.87
CA GLY A 12 16.83 -6.92 -3.61
C GLY A 12 17.01 -6.50 -5.07
N ALA A 13 16.39 -5.41 -5.49
CA ALA A 13 16.63 -4.80 -6.79
C ALA A 13 18.02 -4.13 -6.90
N LEU A 14 18.71 -3.93 -5.76
CA LEU A 14 20.09 -3.43 -5.71
C LEU A 14 20.88 -4.18 -4.63
N GLU A 15 22.09 -4.60 -4.97
CA GLU A 15 23.02 -5.20 -4.02
C GLU A 15 23.81 -4.12 -3.25
N PRO A 16 24.05 -4.29 -1.95
CA PRO A 16 24.86 -3.36 -1.19
C PRO A 16 26.33 -3.48 -1.62
N THR A 17 27.04 -2.35 -1.74
CA THR A 17 28.48 -2.36 -2.05
C THR A 17 29.30 -3.04 -0.94
N ARG A 18 28.84 -2.95 0.31
CA ARG A 18 29.44 -3.57 1.50
C ARG A 18 28.35 -3.92 2.52
N GLY A 19 28.64 -4.87 3.41
CA GLY A 19 27.68 -5.33 4.43
C GLY A 19 26.80 -6.48 3.93
N LEU A 20 25.76 -6.81 4.71
CA LEU A 20 24.86 -7.93 4.42
C LEU A 20 23.39 -7.46 4.54
N VAL A 21 22.55 -7.93 3.63
CA VAL A 21 21.09 -7.81 3.74
C VAL A 21 20.51 -9.21 3.88
N THR A 22 19.91 -9.49 5.05
CA THR A 22 19.24 -10.76 5.32
C THR A 22 17.75 -10.59 5.15
N ARG A 23 17.11 -11.54 4.47
CA ARG A 23 15.65 -11.62 4.33
C ARG A 23 15.23 -13.04 4.62
N ASP A 24 14.08 -13.19 5.24
CA ASP A 24 13.44 -14.50 5.31
C ASP A 24 13.04 -14.94 3.89
N ARG A 25 13.34 -16.19 3.52
CA ARG A 25 13.09 -16.69 2.15
C ARG A 25 11.60 -16.84 1.84
N GLY A 26 10.75 -16.97 2.87
CA GLY A 26 9.30 -17.01 2.75
C GLY A 26 8.65 -15.62 2.85
N ALA A 27 9.42 -14.55 3.02
CA ALA A 27 8.90 -13.20 3.07
C ALA A 27 8.26 -12.79 1.73
N ARG A 28 6.94 -12.56 1.72
CA ARG A 28 6.24 -11.93 0.60
C ARG A 28 6.29 -10.42 0.79
N VAL A 29 6.99 -9.73 -0.11
CA VAL A 29 7.12 -8.27 -0.09
C VAL A 29 6.38 -7.69 -1.28
N CYS A 30 5.50 -6.73 -1.05
CA CYS A 30 4.80 -5.99 -2.10
C CYS A 30 5.30 -4.54 -2.12
N LEU A 31 5.76 -4.07 -3.28
CA LEU A 31 6.13 -2.66 -3.50
C LEU A 31 5.00 -1.94 -4.22
N VAL A 32 4.42 -0.97 -3.54
CA VAL A 32 3.38 -0.09 -4.07
C VAL A 32 4.01 1.27 -4.34
N ASN A 33 4.00 1.67 -5.59
CA ASN A 33 4.43 2.99 -6.04
C ASN A 33 3.22 3.79 -6.54
N GLN A 34 3.43 5.06 -6.84
CA GLN A 34 2.40 5.96 -7.38
C GLN A 34 1.64 5.35 -8.58
N HIS A 35 2.32 4.65 -9.49
CA HIS A 35 1.69 4.00 -10.65
C HIS A 35 0.86 2.75 -10.32
N HIS A 36 1.14 2.05 -9.21
CA HIS A 36 0.34 0.90 -8.79
C HIS A 36 -1.07 1.31 -8.36
N ALA A 37 -1.23 2.48 -7.73
CA ALA A 37 -2.55 3.01 -7.35
C ALA A 37 -3.39 3.42 -8.57
N GLU A 38 -2.74 3.80 -9.67
CA GLU A 38 -3.38 4.17 -10.95
C GLU A 38 -3.84 2.95 -11.78
N GLN A 39 -3.54 1.72 -11.35
CA GLN A 39 -3.94 0.51 -12.09
C GLN A 39 -5.45 0.23 -12.08
N LEU A 40 -6.20 0.89 -11.20
CA LEU A 40 -7.65 0.82 -11.21
C LEU A 40 -8.17 1.50 -12.48
N SER A 41 -8.46 0.72 -13.52
CA SER A 41 -9.02 1.24 -14.77
C SER A 41 -10.31 2.01 -14.47
N TYR A 42 -10.40 3.26 -14.94
CA TYR A 42 -11.47 4.19 -14.59
C TYR A 42 -12.88 3.68 -14.95
N ASP A 43 -12.98 2.74 -15.87
CA ASP A 43 -14.21 2.13 -16.37
C ASP A 43 -14.69 0.93 -15.54
N LYS A 44 -13.84 0.33 -14.70
CA LYS A 44 -14.18 -0.87 -13.91
C LYS A 44 -14.74 -0.51 -12.54
N THR A 45 -15.64 -1.34 -12.04
CA THR A 45 -16.03 -1.28 -10.61
C THR A 45 -14.94 -1.91 -9.75
N PRO A 46 -14.83 -1.57 -8.44
CA PRO A 46 -13.86 -2.20 -7.55
C PRO A 46 -13.93 -3.72 -7.54
N LEU A 47 -15.14 -4.30 -7.57
CA LEU A 47 -15.28 -5.75 -7.63
C LEU A 47 -14.78 -6.31 -8.96
N ALA A 48 -15.14 -5.69 -10.09
CA ALA A 48 -14.67 -6.15 -11.40
C ALA A 48 -13.15 -6.11 -11.48
N PHE A 49 -12.54 -5.03 -10.96
CA PHE A 49 -11.08 -4.93 -10.85
C PHE A 49 -10.46 -6.06 -10.00
N MET A 50 -11.06 -6.39 -8.85
CA MET A 50 -10.58 -7.48 -8.00
C MET A 50 -10.74 -8.85 -8.68
N LEU A 51 -11.85 -9.10 -9.36
CA LEU A 51 -12.09 -10.34 -10.11
C LEU A 51 -11.07 -10.52 -11.24
N ASP A 52 -10.74 -9.44 -11.95
CA ASP A 52 -9.73 -9.47 -13.02
C ASP A 52 -8.30 -9.66 -12.47
N SER A 53 -8.01 -9.03 -11.33
CA SER A 53 -6.68 -9.09 -10.69
C SER A 53 -6.44 -10.44 -10.00
N PHE A 54 -7.51 -11.06 -9.50
CA PHE A 54 -7.49 -12.31 -8.75
C PHE A 54 -8.54 -13.27 -9.31
N PRO A 55 -8.31 -13.81 -10.52
CA PRO A 55 -9.23 -14.76 -11.13
C PRO A 55 -9.31 -16.01 -10.27
N GLY A 56 -10.51 -16.33 -9.81
CA GLY A 56 -10.81 -17.56 -9.07
C GLY A 56 -11.37 -18.65 -9.97
N ASP A 57 -12.17 -19.54 -9.39
CA ASP A 57 -12.89 -20.62 -10.09
C ASP A 57 -14.17 -20.14 -10.81
N GLY A 58 -14.45 -18.83 -10.78
CA GLY A 58 -15.68 -18.24 -11.32
C GLY A 58 -16.92 -18.52 -10.47
N SER A 59 -16.77 -19.09 -9.26
CA SER A 59 -17.88 -19.39 -8.38
C SER A 59 -18.42 -18.13 -7.68
N TYR A 60 -19.69 -18.21 -7.28
CA TYR A 60 -20.29 -17.22 -6.38
C TYR A 60 -19.52 -17.11 -5.06
N GLN A 61 -18.94 -18.22 -4.58
CA GLN A 61 -18.17 -18.23 -3.32
C GLN A 61 -16.91 -17.36 -3.42
N HIS A 62 -16.19 -17.45 -4.55
CA HIS A 62 -15.02 -16.60 -4.80
C HIS A 62 -15.39 -15.12 -4.87
N GLU A 63 -16.50 -14.79 -5.56
CA GLU A 63 -16.99 -13.40 -5.59
C GLU A 63 -17.32 -12.89 -4.17
N GLN A 64 -18.00 -13.69 -3.35
CA GLN A 64 -18.32 -13.31 -1.97
C GLN A 64 -17.07 -13.11 -1.10
N GLU A 65 -16.03 -13.91 -1.33
CA GLU A 65 -14.74 -13.72 -0.67
C GLU A 65 -14.13 -12.35 -1.00
N LEU A 66 -14.08 -11.99 -2.28
CA LEU A 66 -13.56 -10.69 -2.73
C LEU A 66 -14.39 -9.51 -2.22
N ARG A 67 -15.73 -9.64 -2.23
CA ARG A 67 -16.63 -8.63 -1.63
C ARG A 67 -16.40 -8.48 -0.14
N GLY A 68 -16.22 -9.60 0.57
CA GLY A 68 -15.91 -9.61 2.00
C GLY A 68 -14.59 -8.89 2.29
N HIS A 69 -13.56 -9.16 1.50
CA HIS A 69 -12.26 -8.51 1.61
C HIS A 69 -12.32 -7.00 1.33
N LEU A 70 -13.04 -6.58 0.28
CA LEU A 70 -13.27 -5.17 -0.02
C LEU A 70 -13.98 -4.45 1.15
N SER A 71 -15.00 -5.07 1.73
CA SER A 71 -15.71 -4.53 2.91
C SER A 71 -14.80 -4.40 4.12
N GLN A 72 -13.93 -5.39 4.38
CA GLN A 72 -12.93 -5.32 5.46
C GLN A 72 -11.93 -4.18 5.27
N CYS A 73 -11.65 -3.79 4.03
CA CYS A 73 -10.81 -2.64 3.69
C CYS A 73 -11.59 -1.31 3.64
N GLY A 74 -12.84 -1.29 4.09
CA GLY A 74 -13.67 -0.08 4.13
C GLY A 74 -14.28 0.34 2.79
N VAL A 75 -14.35 -0.57 1.81
CA VAL A 75 -15.06 -0.39 0.54
C VAL A 75 -16.43 -1.05 0.65
N VAL A 76 -17.42 -0.26 1.09
CA VAL A 76 -18.80 -0.74 1.32
C VAL A 76 -19.48 -1.23 0.04
N THR A 77 -20.48 -2.10 0.18
CA THR A 77 -21.16 -2.81 -0.91
C THR A 77 -21.63 -1.89 -2.05
N GLU A 78 -22.13 -0.70 -1.73
CA GLU A 78 -22.60 0.27 -2.71
C GLU A 78 -21.45 0.71 -3.63
N LEU A 79 -20.28 1.00 -3.06
CA LEU A 79 -19.10 1.44 -3.81
C LEU A 79 -18.51 0.32 -4.66
N GLN A 80 -18.65 -0.94 -4.25
CA GLN A 80 -18.10 -2.09 -4.98
C GLN A 80 -18.67 -2.26 -6.39
N ASN A 81 -19.87 -1.73 -6.63
CA ASN A 81 -20.60 -1.84 -7.89
C ASN A 81 -20.67 -0.53 -8.68
N VAL A 82 -20.03 0.53 -8.19
CA VAL A 82 -19.95 1.83 -8.87
C VAL A 82 -18.64 1.90 -9.66
N PRO A 83 -18.63 2.39 -10.92
CA PRO A 83 -17.41 2.55 -11.70
C PRO A 83 -16.37 3.41 -10.97
N ALA A 84 -15.10 3.05 -11.09
CA ALA A 84 -13.99 3.74 -10.43
C ALA A 84 -13.96 5.25 -10.74
N LEU A 85 -14.41 5.68 -11.93
CA LEU A 85 -14.52 7.10 -12.27
C LEU A 85 -15.38 7.91 -11.28
N ALA A 86 -16.42 7.29 -10.72
CA ALA A 86 -17.35 7.93 -9.78
C ALA A 86 -16.90 7.82 -8.30
N LEU A 87 -15.77 7.16 -8.03
CA LEU A 87 -15.20 7.08 -6.69
C LEU A 87 -14.33 8.31 -6.37
N SER A 88 -14.39 8.77 -5.12
CA SER A 88 -13.44 9.75 -4.59
C SER A 88 -12.01 9.21 -4.61
N GLY A 89 -11.01 10.08 -4.47
CA GLY A 89 -9.61 9.64 -4.35
C GLY A 89 -9.43 8.63 -3.21
N GLY A 90 -10.07 8.87 -2.06
CA GLY A 90 -9.88 8.02 -0.88
C GLY A 90 -10.53 6.67 -1.01
N GLN A 91 -11.68 6.62 -1.68
CA GLN A 91 -12.31 5.36 -2.05
C GLN A 91 -11.43 4.56 -2.99
N LYS A 92 -10.79 5.19 -3.99
CA LYS A 92 -9.82 4.52 -4.87
C LYS A 92 -8.60 4.00 -4.10
N SER A 93 -8.08 4.77 -3.16
CA SER A 93 -6.97 4.35 -2.29
C SER A 93 -7.31 3.11 -1.47
N ARG A 94 -8.53 3.02 -0.92
CA ARG A 94 -8.99 1.82 -0.21
C ARG A 94 -9.07 0.60 -1.11
N VAL A 95 -9.53 0.76 -2.35
CA VAL A 95 -9.59 -0.34 -3.33
C VAL A 95 -8.18 -0.81 -3.72
N ALA A 96 -7.25 0.11 -3.96
CA ALA A 96 -5.86 -0.23 -4.25
C ALA A 96 -5.21 -0.99 -3.09
N MET A 97 -5.38 -0.50 -1.86
CA MET A 97 -4.87 -1.17 -0.66
C MET A 97 -5.53 -2.54 -0.43
N ALA A 98 -6.82 -2.68 -0.76
CA ALA A 98 -7.51 -3.97 -0.72
C ALA A 98 -6.89 -4.98 -1.68
N ALA A 99 -6.58 -4.59 -2.92
CA ALA A 99 -5.93 -5.47 -3.87
C ALA A 99 -4.53 -5.90 -3.41
N VAL A 100 -3.75 -4.97 -2.87
CA VAL A 100 -2.42 -5.26 -2.32
C VAL A 100 -2.51 -6.23 -1.14
N SER A 101 -3.42 -5.97 -0.19
CA SER A 101 -3.57 -6.80 1.01
C SER A 101 -4.12 -8.20 0.69
N TYR A 102 -4.89 -8.35 -0.39
CA TYR A 102 -5.42 -9.65 -0.83
C TYR A 102 -4.31 -10.62 -1.28
N GLN A 103 -3.16 -10.10 -1.75
CA GLN A 103 -1.96 -10.90 -2.02
C GLN A 103 -1.30 -11.47 -0.73
N LYS A 104 -1.83 -11.10 0.43
CA LYS A 104 -1.36 -11.48 1.77
C LYS A 104 0.15 -11.21 1.94
N PRO A 105 0.67 -10.01 1.62
CA PRO A 105 2.08 -9.72 1.82
C PRO A 105 2.45 -9.75 3.31
N HIS A 106 3.68 -10.13 3.63
CA HIS A 106 4.24 -9.97 4.97
C HIS A 106 4.76 -8.54 5.19
N LEU A 107 5.18 -7.88 4.10
CA LEU A 107 5.68 -6.51 4.11
C LEU A 107 5.13 -5.73 2.91
N ILE A 108 4.56 -4.56 3.15
CA ILE A 108 4.21 -3.59 2.12
C ILE A 108 5.22 -2.45 2.16
N ILE A 109 5.73 -2.03 1.01
CA ILE A 109 6.55 -0.83 0.88
C ILE A 109 5.74 0.18 0.08
N LEU A 110 5.48 1.35 0.66
CA LEU A 110 4.76 2.46 0.04
C LEU A 110 5.76 3.56 -0.32
N ASP A 111 5.96 3.83 -1.60
CA ASP A 111 6.87 4.87 -2.08
C ASP A 111 6.11 6.13 -2.53
N GLU A 112 6.18 7.17 -1.70
CA GLU A 112 5.50 8.47 -1.83
C GLU A 112 3.98 8.34 -2.07
N PRO A 113 3.24 7.62 -1.20
CA PRO A 113 1.87 7.22 -1.48
C PRO A 113 0.84 8.35 -1.33
N THR A 114 1.21 9.49 -0.75
CA THR A 114 0.33 10.66 -0.59
C THR A 114 0.38 11.62 -1.77
N ASN A 115 1.27 11.39 -2.75
CA ASN A 115 1.33 12.24 -3.94
C ASN A 115 -0.01 12.20 -4.70
N ASN A 116 -0.61 13.38 -4.90
CA ASN A 116 -1.91 13.58 -5.55
C ASN A 116 -3.12 13.04 -4.78
N LEU A 117 -2.96 12.72 -3.49
CA LEU A 117 -4.08 12.42 -2.60
C LEU A 117 -4.61 13.72 -1.97
N ASP A 118 -5.93 13.85 -1.92
CA ASP A 118 -6.57 14.85 -1.05
C ASP A 118 -6.54 14.37 0.41
N LEU A 119 -6.95 15.24 1.35
CA LEU A 119 -6.91 14.94 2.78
C LEU A 119 -7.74 13.69 3.14
N GLU A 120 -8.94 13.57 2.58
CA GLU A 120 -9.82 12.41 2.78
C GLU A 120 -9.13 11.11 2.32
N SER A 121 -8.41 11.19 1.20
CA SER A 121 -7.66 10.06 0.65
C SER A 121 -6.46 9.67 1.50
N CYS A 122 -5.75 10.65 2.06
CA CYS A 122 -4.68 10.42 3.01
C CYS A 122 -5.20 9.75 4.28
N GLU A 123 -6.29 10.22 4.86
CA GLU A 123 -6.92 9.59 6.03
C GLU A 123 -7.35 8.16 5.74
N ALA A 124 -8.00 7.92 4.59
CA ALA A 124 -8.41 6.59 4.18
C ALA A 124 -7.23 5.61 4.01
N LEU A 125 -6.11 6.08 3.47
CA LEU A 125 -4.89 5.29 3.35
C LEU A 125 -4.27 5.02 4.72
N ALA A 126 -4.25 6.03 5.61
CA ALA A 126 -3.76 5.87 6.98
C ALA A 126 -4.54 4.79 7.73
N ASP A 127 -5.87 4.83 7.69
CA ASP A 127 -6.72 3.81 8.31
C ASP A 127 -6.47 2.42 7.72
N ALA A 128 -6.24 2.33 6.41
CA ALA A 128 -5.95 1.05 5.74
C ALA A 128 -4.57 0.49 6.15
N ILE A 129 -3.58 1.35 6.36
CA ILE A 129 -2.26 0.98 6.91
C ILE A 129 -2.40 0.50 8.36
N GLU A 130 -3.18 1.18 9.19
CA GLU A 130 -3.36 0.80 10.60
C GLU A 130 -4.03 -0.56 10.78
N ASN A 131 -4.97 -0.91 9.88
CA ASN A 131 -5.67 -2.18 9.91
C ASN A 131 -4.85 -3.34 9.30
N PHE A 132 -3.77 -3.05 8.59
CA PHE A 132 -2.93 -4.06 7.96
C PHE A 132 -2.09 -4.82 9.00
N GLN A 133 -2.21 -6.15 8.99
CA GLN A 133 -1.57 -7.02 10.00
C GLN A 133 -0.08 -7.31 9.71
N GLY A 134 0.43 -6.93 8.54
CA GLY A 134 1.84 -7.10 8.17
C GLY A 134 2.70 -5.88 8.51
N GLY A 135 3.97 -5.92 8.10
CA GLY A 135 4.86 -4.76 8.20
C GLY A 135 4.60 -3.75 7.10
N VAL A 136 4.74 -2.46 7.40
CA VAL A 136 4.69 -1.38 6.41
C VAL A 136 5.98 -0.55 6.48
N VAL A 137 6.63 -0.37 5.34
CA VAL A 137 7.72 0.61 5.16
C VAL A 137 7.17 1.75 4.33
N LEU A 138 6.99 2.90 4.97
CA LEU A 138 6.55 4.13 4.31
C LEU A 138 7.77 4.97 3.93
N VAL A 139 7.89 5.29 2.65
CA VAL A 139 8.78 6.33 2.15
C VAL A 139 7.93 7.54 1.82
N SER A 140 8.08 8.61 2.59
CA SER A 140 7.35 9.85 2.38
C SER A 140 8.24 11.06 2.63
N HIS A 141 7.85 12.22 2.11
CA HIS A 141 8.32 13.53 2.54
C HIS A 141 7.24 14.33 3.31
N ASP A 142 6.02 13.78 3.39
CA ASP A 142 4.89 14.34 4.11
C ASP A 142 5.00 14.03 5.61
N GLN A 143 5.36 15.04 6.41
CA GLN A 143 5.53 14.92 7.86
C GLN A 143 4.21 14.58 8.56
N TYR A 144 3.10 15.19 8.14
CA TYR A 144 1.79 14.98 8.74
C TYR A 144 1.34 13.52 8.57
N PHE A 145 1.50 12.98 7.37
CA PHE A 145 1.16 11.58 7.11
C PHE A 145 2.07 10.62 7.87
N VAL A 146 3.37 10.90 7.95
CA VAL A 146 4.32 10.10 8.75
C VAL A 146 3.94 10.10 10.22
N GLU A 147 3.63 11.25 10.81
CA GLU A 147 3.18 11.38 12.20
C GLU A 147 1.88 10.61 12.45
N ARG A 148 0.98 10.56 11.47
CA ARG A 148 -0.31 9.86 11.59
C ARG A 148 -0.17 8.33 11.65
N VAL A 149 0.80 7.72 10.95
CA VAL A 149 0.84 6.25 10.75
C VAL A 149 2.11 5.57 11.24
N ALA A 150 3.23 6.30 11.32
CA ALA A 150 4.51 5.69 11.61
C ALA A 150 4.63 5.37 13.11
N ARG A 151 5.21 4.21 13.41
CA ARG A 151 5.64 3.84 14.77
C ARG A 151 7.12 4.13 15.01
N GLU A 152 7.90 4.15 13.93
CA GLU A 152 9.32 4.45 13.92
C GLU A 152 9.65 5.27 12.68
N VAL A 153 10.52 6.27 12.82
CA VAL A 153 10.96 7.11 11.69
C VAL A 153 12.47 7.00 11.53
N LEU A 154 12.87 6.71 10.28
CA LEU A 154 14.26 6.69 9.84
C LEU A 154 14.51 7.88 8.91
N VAL A 155 15.47 8.72 9.26
CA VAL A 155 15.91 9.86 8.46
C VAL A 155 17.17 9.48 7.70
N ILE A 156 17.17 9.74 6.39
CA ILE A 156 18.32 9.48 5.50
C ILE A 156 18.91 10.81 5.04
N GLU A 157 20.06 11.16 5.59
CA GLU A 157 20.76 12.41 5.30
C GLU A 157 22.27 12.20 5.25
N SER A 158 22.93 12.88 4.31
CA SER A 158 24.39 12.88 4.17
C SER A 158 25.04 11.48 4.12
N GLY A 159 24.32 10.49 3.57
CA GLY A 159 24.80 9.10 3.46
C GLY A 159 24.61 8.25 4.72
N GLU A 160 24.00 8.79 5.77
CA GLU A 160 23.71 8.08 7.02
C GLU A 160 22.21 7.83 7.17
N VAL A 161 21.85 6.77 7.90
CA VAL A 161 20.48 6.49 8.34
C VAL A 161 20.42 6.65 9.85
N LYS A 162 19.54 7.53 10.34
CA LYS A 162 19.35 7.80 11.77
C LYS A 162 17.92 7.49 12.16
N ARG A 163 17.74 6.76 13.25
CA ARG A 163 16.43 6.58 13.87
C ARG A 163 16.13 7.82 14.72
N LEU A 164 14.96 8.42 14.53
CA LEU A 164 14.48 9.47 15.42
C LEU A 164 14.04 8.85 16.75
N GLU A 165 14.61 9.33 17.86
CA GLU A 165 14.29 8.82 19.21
C GLU A 165 12.93 9.31 19.71
N SER A 166 12.43 10.44 19.20
CA SER A 166 11.08 10.95 19.44
C SER A 166 10.64 11.81 18.27
N PHE A 167 9.42 11.59 17.77
CA PHE A 167 8.74 12.43 16.81
C PHE A 167 7.28 12.53 17.30
N THR A 168 6.84 13.74 17.63
CA THR A 168 5.50 14.09 18.12
C THR A 168 5.13 15.45 17.61
#